data_AF-A0AB39PPW3-F1
#
_entry.id   AF-A0AB39PPW3-F1
#
_cell.length_a   1.000
_cell.length_b   1.000
_cell.length_c   1.000
_cell.angle_alpha   90.00
_cell.angle_beta   90.00
_cell.angle_gamma   90.00
#
_symmetry.space_group_name_H-M   'P 1'
#
loop_
_entity.id
_entity.type
_entity.pdbx_description
1 polymer ?
#
loop_
_entity_poly.entity_id
_entity_poly.type
_entity_poly.pdbx_seq_one_letter_code
_entity_poly.pdbx_strand_id
1 'polypeptide(L)'
;METGQGPLEFGQWRRSAFDRLSRDSVAGRALRPLRALIPASGYIPDFLTPPVTGDGLHEGLDQIRRTPRTQLVHEMTRLAEARRVPNWTTTLGRPGSDSLKSLANALGVYFRSLLEPYWPHIRAAVGNDVGVRSHALLDGGTQALLEGLAPLARWNAPVLEVDYPTERDLHLEGRGLLLVPSYFCFGRPTALADPGLDPVLVYPVAKTPLTVAPGSEGGLERLLGRTRAAVLTEVAGRSARTTSEVARAVGIALPSASYQIGVLRDGGLVASHRDGKYVLHMATSLGVRLLGADAGQGRIPSPFTGGQGR
;
A
#
# COMPACT_ATOMS: atom_id res chain seq x y z
N MET A 1 -11.81 15.99 15.63
CA MET A 1 -10.85 14.92 15.97
C MET A 1 -11.22 14.52 17.38
N GLU A 2 -12.09 13.53 17.56
CA GLU A 2 -12.60 13.14 18.88
C GLU A 2 -12.91 11.63 18.88
N THR A 3 -11.86 10.84 18.90
CA THR A 3 -11.86 9.49 19.46
C THR A 3 -10.43 9.24 19.91
N GLY A 4 -10.23 9.15 21.23
CA GLY A 4 -8.94 9.22 21.93
C GLY A 4 -7.91 8.12 21.64
N GLN A 5 -8.07 7.30 20.60
CA GLN A 5 -7.12 6.24 20.22
C GLN A 5 -6.22 6.56 19.02
N GLY A 6 -6.59 7.52 18.17
CA GLY A 6 -5.71 7.98 17.07
C GLY A 6 -4.34 8.59 17.46
N PRO A 7 -4.10 9.09 18.69
CA PRO A 7 -2.80 9.66 19.08
C PRO A 7 -1.64 8.66 19.16
N LEU A 8 -1.90 7.37 19.43
CA LEU A 8 -0.82 6.39 19.64
C LEU A 8 -0.25 5.86 18.32
N GLU A 9 -1.11 5.48 17.38
CA GLU A 9 -0.69 4.83 16.13
C GLU A 9 -0.11 5.82 15.11
N PHE A 10 -0.67 7.04 15.04
CA PHE A 10 -0.27 8.07 14.09
C PHE A 10 0.45 9.25 14.73
N GLY A 11 0.61 9.30 16.05
CA GLY A 11 1.12 10.48 16.76
C GLY A 11 2.50 10.92 16.28
N GLN A 12 3.43 9.98 16.12
CA GLN A 12 4.77 10.27 15.62
C GLN A 12 4.74 10.74 14.17
N TRP A 13 4.03 10.04 13.29
CA TRP A 13 3.87 10.45 11.89
C TRP A 13 3.22 11.83 11.78
N ARG A 14 2.16 12.11 12.53
CA ARG A 14 1.50 13.43 12.57
C ARG A 14 2.48 14.51 12.99
N ARG A 15 3.26 14.32 14.07
CA ARG A 15 4.29 15.27 14.50
C ARG A 15 5.34 15.50 13.43
N SER A 16 5.87 14.42 12.83
CA SER A 16 6.84 14.51 11.74
C SER A 16 6.27 15.22 10.51
N ALA A 17 5.02 14.93 10.16
CA ALA A 17 4.32 15.58 9.06
C ALA A 17 4.14 17.08 9.33
N PHE A 18 3.69 17.46 10.52
CA PHE A 18 3.56 18.87 10.91
C PHE A 18 4.89 19.63 10.86
N ASP A 19 5.98 19.03 11.35
CA ASP A 19 7.31 19.63 11.30
C ASP A 19 7.78 19.80 9.85
N ARG A 20 7.65 18.76 9.01
CA ARG A 20 7.98 18.83 7.58
C ARG A 20 7.19 19.92 6.85
N LEU A 21 5.88 20.00 7.09
CA LEU A 21 5.02 21.02 6.48
C LEU A 21 5.33 22.44 6.95
N SER A 22 5.83 22.60 8.17
CA SER A 22 6.23 23.91 8.69
C SER A 22 7.53 24.40 8.06
N ARG A 23 8.41 23.49 7.65
CA ARG A 23 9.69 23.79 6.97
C ARG A 23 9.55 23.88 5.45
N ASP A 24 8.63 23.13 4.85
CA ASP A 24 8.37 23.12 3.41
C ASP A 24 7.11 23.94 3.08
N SER A 25 7.33 25.22 2.74
CA SER A 25 6.26 26.13 2.34
C SER A 25 5.51 25.70 1.08
N VAL A 26 6.11 24.88 0.21
CA VAL A 26 5.47 24.35 -1.00
C VAL A 26 4.47 23.25 -0.61
N ALA A 27 4.89 22.30 0.21
CA ALA A 27 4.00 21.26 0.74
C ALA A 27 2.86 21.85 1.60
N GLY A 28 3.17 22.84 2.44
CA GLY A 28 2.18 23.55 3.23
C GLY A 28 1.09 24.25 2.39
N ARG A 29 1.48 24.88 1.26
CA ARG A 29 0.53 25.49 0.32
C ARG A 29 -0.29 24.45 -0.45
N ALA A 30 0.35 23.36 -0.91
CA ALA A 30 -0.31 22.27 -1.63
C ALA A 30 -1.43 21.62 -0.81
N LEU A 31 -1.30 21.54 0.51
CA LEU A 31 -2.29 20.91 1.38
C LEU A 31 -3.55 21.75 1.65
N ARG A 32 -3.50 23.07 1.49
CA ARG A 32 -4.64 23.95 1.78
C ARG A 32 -5.91 23.56 1.00
N PRO A 33 -5.88 23.36 -0.33
CA PRO A 33 -7.06 22.90 -1.07
C PRO A 33 -7.55 21.52 -0.63
N LEU A 34 -6.65 20.61 -0.26
CA LEU A 34 -7.01 19.25 0.15
C LEU A 34 -7.83 19.24 1.45
N ARG A 35 -7.50 20.09 2.44
CA ARG A 35 -8.28 20.19 3.70
C ARG A 35 -9.71 20.67 3.49
N ALA A 36 -9.98 21.39 2.40
CA ALA A 36 -11.32 21.83 2.05
C ALA A 36 -12.16 20.70 1.45
N LEU A 37 -11.54 19.78 0.71
CA LEU A 37 -12.22 18.69 0.01
C LEU A 37 -12.23 17.36 0.78
N ILE A 38 -11.26 17.14 1.67
CA ILE A 38 -11.08 15.92 2.46
C ILE A 38 -11.27 16.27 3.94
N PRO A 39 -12.53 16.29 4.44
CA PRO A 39 -12.79 16.53 5.86
C PRO A 39 -12.26 15.39 6.73
N ALA A 40 -12.07 15.66 8.02
CA ALA A 40 -11.71 14.63 9.00
C ALA A 40 -12.88 13.67 9.32
N SER A 41 -14.11 14.08 9.01
CA SER A 41 -15.33 13.30 9.18
C SER A 41 -16.37 13.75 8.16
N GLY A 42 -17.18 12.82 7.67
CA GLY A 42 -18.25 13.08 6.71
C GLY A 42 -17.85 12.77 5.27
N TYR A 43 -18.63 13.30 4.33
CA TYR A 43 -18.50 12.96 2.91
C TYR A 43 -17.19 13.46 2.30
N ILE A 44 -16.52 12.57 1.57
CA ILE A 44 -15.38 12.86 0.69
C ILE A 44 -15.87 12.61 -0.74
N PRO A 45 -15.75 13.57 -1.66
CA PRO A 45 -16.11 13.37 -3.07
C PRO A 45 -15.44 12.12 -3.67
N ASP A 46 -16.24 11.24 -4.27
CA ASP A 46 -15.81 9.95 -4.82
C ASP A 46 -14.78 10.12 -5.95
N PHE A 47 -14.78 11.24 -6.68
CA PHE A 47 -13.76 11.56 -7.69
C PHE A 47 -12.34 11.66 -7.11
N LEU A 48 -12.20 11.89 -5.79
CA LEU A 48 -10.90 11.90 -5.10
C LEU A 48 -10.42 10.49 -4.71
N THR A 49 -11.28 9.49 -4.86
CA THR A 49 -10.99 8.08 -4.62
C THR A 49 -11.30 7.26 -5.88
N PRO A 50 -10.64 7.57 -7.02
CA PRO A 50 -10.88 6.85 -8.26
C PRO A 50 -10.52 5.37 -8.11
N PRO A 51 -11.18 4.47 -8.85
CA PRO A 51 -10.80 3.06 -8.90
C PRO A 51 -9.38 2.95 -9.47
N VAL A 52 -8.44 2.46 -8.66
CA VAL A 52 -7.05 2.26 -9.10
C VAL A 52 -6.88 0.81 -9.51
N THR A 53 -7.09 0.51 -10.78
CA THR A 53 -6.95 -0.85 -11.35
C THR A 53 -5.60 -1.10 -12.03
N GLY A 54 -4.63 -0.18 -11.91
CA GLY A 54 -3.32 -0.28 -12.58
C GLY A 54 -2.15 0.34 -11.80
N ASP A 55 -1.36 1.22 -12.43
CA ASP A 55 0.01 1.65 -12.07
C ASP A 55 0.11 2.56 -10.82
N GLY A 56 -0.84 2.43 -9.89
CA GLY A 56 -0.83 3.09 -8.59
C GLY A 56 -1.14 4.58 -8.68
N LEU A 57 -0.36 5.41 -7.97
CA LEU A 57 -0.69 6.82 -7.74
C LEU A 57 -0.77 7.63 -9.04
N HIS A 58 0.11 7.38 -10.02
CA HIS A 58 0.16 8.20 -11.23
C HIS A 58 -1.16 8.12 -12.01
N GLU A 59 -1.67 6.91 -12.20
CA GLU A 59 -2.94 6.67 -12.87
C GLU A 59 -4.12 7.26 -12.10
N GLY A 60 -4.15 7.11 -10.77
CA GLY A 60 -5.19 7.74 -9.93
C GLY A 60 -5.21 9.26 -10.07
N LEU A 61 -4.03 9.91 -10.06
CA LEU A 61 -3.94 11.37 -10.30
C LEU A 61 -4.41 11.76 -11.71
N ASP A 62 -4.17 10.90 -12.68
CA ASP A 62 -4.61 11.07 -14.06
C ASP A 62 -6.12 10.93 -14.22
N GLN A 63 -6.74 9.98 -13.53
CA GLN A 63 -8.20 9.83 -13.47
C GLN A 63 -8.84 11.06 -12.82
N ILE A 64 -8.29 11.57 -11.72
CA ILE A 64 -8.74 12.83 -11.08
C ILE A 64 -8.72 13.99 -12.08
N ARG A 65 -7.65 14.11 -12.90
CA ARG A 65 -7.54 15.16 -13.93
C ARG A 65 -8.60 15.04 -15.02
N ARG A 66 -9.06 13.82 -15.30
CA ARG A 66 -10.05 13.51 -16.36
C ARG A 66 -11.49 13.46 -15.84
N THR A 67 -11.73 13.74 -14.56
CA THR A 67 -13.08 13.72 -13.97
C THR A 67 -14.05 14.58 -14.78
N PRO A 68 -15.17 14.00 -15.28
CA PRO A 68 -16.19 14.74 -16.01
C PRO A 68 -16.77 15.90 -15.19
N ARG A 69 -17.09 17.02 -15.88
CA ARG A 69 -17.69 18.20 -15.24
C ARG A 69 -19.02 17.89 -14.54
N THR A 70 -19.85 17.05 -15.15
CA THR A 70 -21.15 16.64 -14.59
C THR A 70 -20.97 15.95 -13.24
N GLN A 71 -20.02 15.02 -13.14
CA GLN A 71 -19.65 14.34 -11.90
C GLN A 71 -19.14 15.34 -10.86
N LEU A 72 -18.22 16.24 -11.23
CA LEU A 72 -17.70 17.26 -10.32
C LEU A 72 -18.80 18.15 -9.75
N VAL A 73 -19.73 18.61 -10.58
CA VAL A 73 -20.84 19.46 -10.12
C VAL A 73 -21.72 18.69 -9.14
N HIS A 74 -22.07 17.45 -9.45
CA HIS A 74 -22.89 16.60 -8.60
C HIS A 74 -22.24 16.38 -7.22
N GLU A 75 -21.00 15.86 -7.20
CA GLU A 75 -20.31 15.53 -5.95
C GLU A 75 -19.95 16.77 -5.13
N MET A 76 -19.58 17.89 -5.78
CA MET A 76 -19.31 19.14 -5.07
C MET A 76 -20.57 19.78 -4.49
N THR A 77 -21.73 19.59 -5.12
CA THR A 77 -23.02 20.04 -4.56
C THR A 77 -23.34 19.27 -3.29
N ARG A 78 -23.20 17.94 -3.31
CA ARG A 78 -23.36 17.09 -2.13
C ARG A 78 -22.38 17.46 -1.00
N LEU A 79 -21.12 17.78 -1.34
CA LEU A 79 -20.17 18.26 -0.34
C LEU A 79 -20.61 19.62 0.26
N ALA A 80 -21.17 20.50 -0.57
CA ALA A 80 -21.62 21.82 -0.15
C ALA A 80 -22.84 21.78 0.81
N GLU A 81 -23.66 20.73 0.73
CA GLU A 81 -24.78 20.49 1.66
C GLU A 81 -24.29 20.27 3.10
N ALA A 82 -23.16 19.56 3.26
CA ALA A 82 -22.60 19.25 4.56
C ALA A 82 -21.65 20.33 5.11
N ARG A 83 -21.06 21.16 4.23
CA ARG A 83 -20.07 22.17 4.64
C ARG A 83 -19.89 23.30 3.63
N ARG A 84 -19.37 24.43 4.12
CA ARG A 84 -18.88 25.50 3.23
C ARG A 84 -17.67 25.03 2.42
N VAL A 85 -17.79 25.12 1.10
CA VAL A 85 -16.72 24.87 0.13
C VAL A 85 -16.13 26.20 -0.37
N PRO A 86 -14.80 26.33 -0.53
CA PRO A 86 -14.19 27.59 -0.97
C PRO A 86 -14.51 27.94 -2.43
N ASN A 87 -14.58 29.22 -2.77
CA ASN A 87 -14.95 29.70 -4.12
C ASN A 87 -14.10 29.13 -5.26
N TRP A 88 -12.82 28.79 -5.00
CA TRP A 88 -11.97 28.17 -6.02
C TRP A 88 -12.52 26.81 -6.48
N THR A 89 -13.32 26.10 -5.68
CA THR A 89 -13.90 24.82 -6.12
C THR A 89 -14.89 25.00 -7.26
N THR A 90 -15.48 26.20 -7.42
CA THR A 90 -16.39 26.50 -8.53
C THR A 90 -15.70 26.48 -9.89
N THR A 91 -14.36 26.58 -9.94
CA THR A 91 -13.57 26.49 -11.16
C THR A 91 -13.21 25.05 -11.54
N LEU A 92 -13.47 24.07 -10.67
CA LEU A 92 -13.29 22.65 -10.99
C LEU A 92 -14.13 22.27 -12.22
N GLY A 93 -13.48 21.63 -13.19
CA GLY A 93 -14.12 21.21 -14.44
C GLY A 93 -14.64 22.34 -15.33
N ARG A 94 -14.25 23.61 -15.11
CA ARG A 94 -14.55 24.69 -16.08
C ARG A 94 -13.61 24.57 -17.30
N PRO A 95 -14.10 24.74 -18.53
CA PRO A 95 -13.24 24.78 -19.71
C PRO A 95 -12.11 25.80 -19.54
N GLY A 96 -10.87 25.40 -19.85
CA GLY A 96 -9.67 26.24 -19.72
C GLY A 96 -9.15 26.43 -18.29
N SER A 97 -9.76 25.81 -17.27
CA SER A 97 -9.27 25.90 -15.88
C SER A 97 -8.22 24.83 -15.56
N ASP A 98 -7.13 25.25 -14.91
CA ASP A 98 -6.09 24.35 -14.36
C ASP A 98 -6.40 23.81 -12.95
N SER A 99 -7.63 23.98 -12.43
CA SER A 99 -7.94 23.63 -11.03
C SER A 99 -7.79 22.15 -10.71
N LEU A 100 -8.22 21.24 -11.62
CA LEU A 100 -8.03 19.79 -11.42
C LEU A 100 -6.55 19.40 -11.51
N LYS A 101 -5.80 20.00 -12.44
CA LYS A 101 -4.36 19.81 -12.57
C LYS A 101 -3.63 20.25 -11.29
N SER A 102 -4.00 21.41 -10.76
CA SER A 102 -3.46 21.94 -9.50
C SER A 102 -3.79 21.04 -8.31
N LEU A 103 -5.02 20.51 -8.25
CA LEU A 103 -5.46 19.58 -7.22
C LEU A 103 -4.71 18.24 -7.27
N ALA A 104 -4.56 17.65 -8.46
CA ALA A 104 -3.79 16.42 -8.66
C ALA A 104 -2.30 16.64 -8.31
N ASN A 105 -1.73 17.80 -8.68
CA ASN A 105 -0.37 18.15 -8.30
C ASN A 105 -0.21 18.29 -6.78
N ALA A 106 -1.21 18.87 -6.10
CA ALA A 106 -1.23 18.96 -4.65
C ALA A 106 -1.24 17.58 -3.96
N LEU A 107 -2.03 16.62 -4.47
CA LEU A 107 -2.03 15.23 -4.00
C LEU A 107 -0.66 14.56 -4.24
N GLY A 108 -0.03 14.80 -5.39
CA GLY A 108 1.31 14.30 -5.68
C GLY A 108 2.38 14.86 -4.73
N VAL A 109 2.31 16.16 -4.41
CA VAL A 109 3.19 16.78 -3.39
C VAL A 109 2.92 16.19 -2.01
N TYR A 110 1.66 16.03 -1.63
CA TYR A 110 1.28 15.40 -0.36
C TYR A 110 1.89 14.01 -0.21
N PHE A 111 1.75 13.16 -1.24
CA PHE A 111 2.31 11.82 -1.23
C PHE A 111 3.83 11.86 -1.04
N ARG A 112 4.56 12.59 -1.89
CA ARG A 112 6.03 12.65 -1.82
C ARG A 112 6.55 13.19 -0.50
N SER A 113 5.92 14.24 0.01
CA SER A 113 6.40 14.89 1.23
C SER A 113 6.06 14.11 2.51
N LEU A 114 4.89 13.46 2.57
CA LEU A 114 4.34 12.93 3.81
C LEU A 114 4.15 11.42 3.86
N LEU A 115 4.01 10.76 2.72
CA LEU A 115 3.73 9.33 2.64
C LEU A 115 4.90 8.52 2.08
N GLU A 116 5.58 9.03 1.04
CA GLU A 116 6.70 8.36 0.37
C GLU A 116 7.78 7.86 1.34
N PRO A 117 8.22 8.63 2.36
CA PRO A 117 9.22 8.15 3.33
C PRO A 117 8.77 6.93 4.14
N TYR A 118 7.46 6.72 4.28
CA TYR A 118 6.84 5.64 5.04
C TYR A 118 6.20 4.58 4.13
N TRP A 119 6.27 4.77 2.81
CA TRP A 119 5.53 3.97 1.85
C TRP A 119 5.88 2.49 1.87
N PRO A 120 7.15 2.07 2.03
CA PRO A 120 7.49 0.65 2.18
C PRO A 120 6.78 -0.01 3.38
N HIS A 121 6.74 0.69 4.52
CA HIS A 121 6.05 0.19 5.72
C HIS A 121 4.54 0.10 5.51
N ILE A 122 3.94 1.14 4.94
CA ILE A 122 2.51 1.16 4.60
C ILE A 122 2.17 -0.01 3.65
N ARG A 123 2.98 -0.21 2.61
CA ARG A 123 2.82 -1.31 1.63
C ARG A 123 2.99 -2.69 2.28
N ALA A 124 3.93 -2.83 3.22
CA ALA A 124 4.12 -4.09 3.95
C ALA A 124 2.92 -4.41 4.84
N ALA A 125 2.41 -3.44 5.60
CA ALA A 125 1.23 -3.61 6.45
C ALA A 125 -0.01 -4.00 5.62
N VAL A 126 -0.26 -3.29 4.52
CA VAL A 126 -1.36 -3.61 3.59
C VAL A 126 -1.15 -4.98 2.93
N GLY A 127 0.06 -5.28 2.47
CA GLY A 127 0.38 -6.57 1.85
C GLY A 127 0.23 -7.76 2.80
N ASN A 128 0.54 -7.59 4.09
CA ASN A 128 0.33 -8.61 5.11
C ASN A 128 -1.16 -8.90 5.31
N ASP A 129 -2.01 -7.87 5.41
CA ASP A 129 -3.46 -8.07 5.52
C ASP A 129 -4.01 -8.78 4.28
N VAL A 130 -3.65 -8.32 3.07
CA VAL A 130 -4.02 -9.00 1.80
C VAL A 130 -3.59 -10.47 1.81
N GLY A 131 -2.38 -10.76 2.29
CA GLY A 131 -1.89 -12.13 2.45
C GLY A 131 -2.80 -12.96 3.36
N VAL A 132 -3.12 -12.48 4.55
CA VAL A 132 -4.03 -13.16 5.50
C VAL A 132 -5.40 -13.41 4.86
N ARG A 133 -5.99 -12.40 4.21
CA ARG A 133 -7.28 -12.51 3.54
C ARG A 133 -7.27 -13.50 2.38
N SER A 134 -6.18 -13.51 1.61
CA SER A 134 -6.03 -14.43 0.48
C SER A 134 -5.94 -15.88 0.95
N HIS A 135 -5.22 -16.17 2.03
CA HIS A 135 -5.18 -17.54 2.59
C HIS A 135 -6.55 -17.96 3.12
N ALA A 136 -7.24 -17.10 3.87
CA ALA A 136 -8.60 -17.40 4.34
C ALA A 136 -9.56 -17.72 3.18
N LEU A 137 -9.48 -16.96 2.08
CA LEU A 137 -10.26 -17.23 0.87
C LEU A 137 -9.90 -18.57 0.22
N LEU A 138 -8.62 -18.92 0.14
CA LEU A 138 -8.18 -20.17 -0.48
C LEU A 138 -8.54 -21.40 0.36
N ASP A 139 -8.47 -21.29 1.69
CA ASP A 139 -8.67 -22.40 2.61
C ASP A 139 -10.16 -22.65 2.92
N GLY A 140 -10.95 -21.58 3.03
CA GLY A 140 -12.35 -21.65 3.49
C GLY A 140 -13.35 -20.86 2.64
N GLY A 141 -12.95 -20.40 1.45
CA GLY A 141 -13.81 -19.69 0.52
C GLY A 141 -14.23 -18.30 1.01
N THR A 142 -15.25 -17.74 0.38
CA THR A 142 -15.75 -16.38 0.67
C THR A 142 -16.24 -16.23 2.11
N GLN A 143 -16.82 -17.28 2.70
CA GLN A 143 -17.27 -17.24 4.08
C GLN A 143 -16.10 -16.99 5.05
N ALA A 144 -15.01 -17.77 4.96
CA ALA A 144 -13.85 -17.59 5.82
C ALA A 144 -13.17 -16.22 5.61
N LEU A 145 -13.13 -15.71 4.38
CA LEU A 145 -12.66 -14.36 4.08
C LEU A 145 -13.47 -13.29 4.83
N LEU A 146 -14.81 -13.36 4.75
CA LEU A 146 -15.71 -12.36 5.33
C LEU A 146 -15.78 -12.46 6.86
N GLU A 147 -15.79 -13.68 7.41
CA GLU A 147 -15.69 -13.91 8.86
C GLU A 147 -14.37 -13.36 9.42
N GLY A 148 -13.28 -13.46 8.65
CA GLY A 148 -11.99 -12.91 9.03
C GLY A 148 -11.95 -11.39 9.19
N LEU A 149 -12.96 -10.65 8.71
CA LEU A 149 -13.06 -9.19 8.89
C LEU A 149 -13.51 -8.79 10.29
N ALA A 150 -13.94 -9.73 11.14
CA ALA A 150 -14.28 -9.42 12.53
C ALA A 150 -13.08 -8.78 13.27
N PRO A 151 -13.31 -7.78 14.14
CA PRO A 151 -14.61 -7.22 14.54
C PRO A 151 -15.11 -6.05 13.65
N LEU A 152 -14.43 -5.74 12.54
CA LEU A 152 -14.73 -4.58 11.69
C LEU A 152 -16.00 -4.76 10.86
N ALA A 153 -16.31 -6.01 10.51
CA ALA A 153 -17.54 -6.40 9.86
C ALA A 153 -18.05 -7.71 10.45
N ARG A 154 -19.37 -7.95 10.37
CA ARG A 154 -20.01 -9.19 10.78
C ARG A 154 -20.64 -9.85 9.57
N TRP A 155 -20.26 -11.10 9.33
CA TRP A 155 -20.85 -11.90 8.27
C TRP A 155 -22.06 -12.67 8.79
N ASN A 156 -23.25 -12.28 8.33
CA ASN A 156 -24.54 -12.92 8.62
C ASN A 156 -25.15 -13.30 7.28
N ALA A 157 -24.68 -14.41 6.70
CA ALA A 157 -25.00 -14.79 5.33
C ALA A 157 -26.51 -14.62 5.01
N PRO A 158 -26.87 -13.91 3.91
CA PRO A 158 -26.01 -13.39 2.84
C PRO A 158 -25.52 -11.94 3.04
N VAL A 159 -25.65 -11.37 4.24
CA VAL A 159 -25.40 -9.95 4.54
C VAL A 159 -24.07 -9.75 5.26
N LEU A 160 -23.28 -8.79 4.78
CA LEU A 160 -22.09 -8.28 5.49
C LEU A 160 -22.45 -6.99 6.19
N GLU A 161 -22.55 -7.01 7.51
CA GLU A 161 -22.86 -5.84 8.33
C GLU A 161 -21.57 -5.10 8.71
N VAL A 162 -21.60 -3.77 8.60
CA VAL A 162 -20.46 -2.91 8.88
C VAL A 162 -20.93 -1.70 9.70
N ASP A 163 -20.15 -1.30 10.70
CA ASP A 163 -20.39 -0.05 11.43
C ASP A 163 -20.05 1.14 10.53
N TYR A 164 -21.07 1.69 9.87
CA TYR A 164 -20.97 2.82 8.93
C TYR A 164 -21.69 4.06 9.50
N PRO A 165 -21.25 5.30 9.19
CA PRO A 165 -21.84 6.51 9.77
C PRO A 165 -23.33 6.76 9.46
N THR A 166 -23.93 6.00 8.56
CA THR A 166 -25.34 6.14 8.17
C THR A 166 -25.94 4.76 7.92
N GLU A 167 -27.19 4.57 8.35
CA GLU A 167 -27.94 3.33 8.07
C GLU A 167 -28.26 3.25 6.59
N ARG A 168 -27.80 2.17 5.94
CA ARG A 168 -27.94 1.98 4.51
C ARG A 168 -27.71 0.52 4.14
N ASP A 169 -28.57 0.02 3.26
CA ASP A 169 -28.38 -1.24 2.58
C ASP A 169 -27.79 -1.03 1.18
N LEU A 170 -26.77 -1.81 0.85
CA LEU A 170 -26.19 -1.86 -0.49
C LEU A 170 -26.39 -3.26 -1.06
N HIS A 171 -27.29 -3.37 -2.03
CA HIS A 171 -27.49 -4.60 -2.77
C HIS A 171 -26.41 -4.71 -3.85
N LEU A 172 -25.64 -5.81 -3.82
CA LEU A 172 -24.54 -6.01 -4.77
C LEU A 172 -25.05 -6.32 -6.18
N GLU A 173 -26.21 -6.98 -6.30
CA GLU A 173 -26.84 -7.30 -7.60
C GLU A 173 -25.89 -7.96 -8.62
N GLY A 174 -24.98 -8.81 -8.11
CA GLY A 174 -23.98 -9.50 -8.94
C GLY A 174 -22.73 -8.67 -9.31
N ARG A 175 -22.66 -7.37 -8.94
CA ARG A 175 -21.49 -6.50 -9.18
C ARG A 175 -20.24 -6.92 -8.39
N GLY A 176 -20.42 -7.74 -7.34
CA GLY A 176 -19.35 -8.12 -6.42
C GLY A 176 -19.05 -7.03 -5.39
N LEU A 177 -18.04 -7.28 -4.56
CA LEU A 177 -17.56 -6.35 -3.53
C LEU A 177 -16.03 -6.33 -3.53
N LEU A 178 -15.44 -5.17 -3.77
CA LEU A 178 -14.00 -4.96 -3.68
C LEU A 178 -13.60 -4.62 -2.24
N LEU A 179 -12.80 -5.48 -1.62
CA LEU A 179 -12.23 -5.24 -0.30
C LEU A 179 -10.89 -4.50 -0.42
N VAL A 180 -10.79 -3.31 0.18
CA VAL A 180 -9.60 -2.45 0.10
C VAL A 180 -9.00 -2.23 1.50
N PRO A 181 -7.97 -2.99 1.89
CA PRO A 181 -7.25 -2.72 3.13
C PRO A 181 -6.54 -1.37 3.04
N SER A 182 -6.70 -0.54 4.07
CA SER A 182 -6.12 0.79 4.13
C SER A 182 -5.43 1.06 5.46
N TYR A 183 -4.19 1.54 5.38
CA TYR A 183 -3.38 1.92 6.54
C TYR A 183 -3.91 3.14 7.27
N PHE A 184 -4.45 4.13 6.53
CA PHE A 184 -4.97 5.38 7.09
C PHE A 184 -6.47 5.33 7.40
N CYS A 185 -7.16 4.25 7.02
CA CYS A 185 -8.50 3.97 7.54
C CYS A 185 -8.40 3.72 9.06
N PHE A 186 -9.25 4.38 9.83
CA PHE A 186 -9.19 4.35 11.30
C PHE A 186 -10.58 4.20 11.91
N GLY A 187 -10.69 3.29 12.87
CA GLY A 187 -11.91 3.05 13.63
C GLY A 187 -12.92 2.19 12.89
N ARG A 188 -13.42 2.66 11.74
CA ARG A 188 -14.56 2.05 11.03
C ARG A 188 -14.28 1.91 9.54
N PRO A 189 -14.75 0.84 8.88
CA PRO A 189 -14.69 0.75 7.43
C PRO A 189 -15.52 1.85 6.75
N THR A 190 -15.16 2.16 5.51
CA THR A 190 -15.80 3.19 4.68
C THR A 190 -16.09 2.65 3.29
N ALA A 191 -17.17 3.11 2.67
CA ALA A 191 -17.56 2.76 1.31
C ALA A 191 -17.71 4.02 0.45
N LEU A 192 -17.73 3.82 -0.87
CA LEU A 192 -18.07 4.89 -1.82
C LEU A 192 -19.48 5.42 -1.53
N ALA A 193 -19.62 6.72 -1.70
CA ALA A 193 -20.84 7.41 -1.31
C ALA A 193 -21.94 7.26 -2.36
N ASP A 194 -21.59 7.01 -3.62
CA ASP A 194 -22.50 6.71 -4.72
C ASP A 194 -22.82 5.19 -4.78
N PRO A 195 -24.09 4.75 -4.61
CA PRO A 195 -24.50 3.35 -4.78
C PRO A 195 -24.28 2.76 -6.17
N GLY A 196 -24.29 3.60 -7.20
CA GLY A 196 -24.21 3.18 -8.59
C GLY A 196 -22.80 2.77 -9.02
N LEU A 197 -21.77 3.21 -8.29
CA LEU A 197 -20.39 2.78 -8.50
C LEU A 197 -20.19 1.34 -8.05
N ASP A 198 -19.13 0.70 -8.57
CA ASP A 198 -18.74 -0.64 -8.15
C ASP A 198 -18.58 -0.69 -6.63
N PRO A 199 -19.22 -1.64 -5.92
CA PRO A 199 -19.18 -1.69 -4.47
C PRO A 199 -17.74 -1.87 -3.95
N VAL A 200 -17.29 -0.92 -3.11
CA VAL A 200 -15.99 -0.96 -2.44
C VAL A 200 -16.19 -0.86 -0.93
N LEU A 201 -15.52 -1.74 -0.18
CA LEU A 201 -15.37 -1.62 1.27
C LEU A 201 -13.90 -1.39 1.61
N VAL A 202 -13.57 -0.15 2.00
CA VAL A 202 -12.27 0.22 2.54
C VAL A 202 -12.27 -0.08 4.03
N TYR A 203 -11.32 -0.87 4.53
CA TYR A 203 -11.28 -1.25 5.94
C TYR A 203 -9.87 -1.08 6.55
N PRO A 204 -9.76 -0.87 7.87
CA PRO A 204 -8.47 -0.67 8.51
C PRO A 204 -7.67 -1.97 8.56
N VAL A 205 -6.36 -1.88 8.27
CA VAL A 205 -5.41 -2.96 8.55
C VAL A 205 -4.96 -2.92 10.01
N ALA A 206 -4.42 -4.04 10.50
CA ALA A 206 -3.68 -4.05 11.76
C ALA A 206 -2.50 -3.08 11.68
N LYS A 207 -2.39 -2.14 12.62
CA LYS A 207 -1.41 -1.05 12.54
C LYS A 207 -0.19 -1.34 13.40
N THR A 208 0.97 -1.07 12.83
CA THR A 208 2.24 -0.93 13.54
C THR A 208 2.67 0.53 13.39
N PRO A 209 3.00 1.27 14.48
CA PRO A 209 3.28 2.70 14.40
C PRO A 209 4.25 3.08 13.28
N LEU A 210 3.96 4.17 12.57
CA LEU A 210 4.85 4.71 11.54
C LEU A 210 6.10 5.31 12.18
N THR A 211 7.10 4.47 12.41
CA THR A 211 8.43 4.87 12.82
C THR A 211 9.32 4.93 11.58
N VAL A 212 9.99 6.06 11.32
CA VAL A 212 11.23 6.02 10.54
C VAL A 212 12.27 5.38 11.47
N ALA A 213 12.25 4.05 11.58
CA ALA A 213 13.42 3.38 12.11
C ALA A 213 14.52 3.64 11.07
N PRO A 214 15.69 4.18 11.46
CA PRO A 214 16.85 4.07 10.58
C PRO A 214 16.98 2.58 10.30
N GLY A 215 16.83 2.18 9.02
CA GLY A 215 17.13 0.81 8.62
C GLY A 215 18.51 0.55 9.18
N SER A 216 18.62 -0.33 10.17
CA SER A 216 19.90 -0.48 10.84
C SER A 216 20.81 -1.08 9.79
N GLU A 217 21.81 -0.34 9.32
CA GLU A 217 22.86 -0.94 8.51
C GLU A 217 23.38 -2.17 9.26
N GLY A 218 23.23 -3.35 8.66
CA GLY A 218 23.56 -4.62 9.29
C GLY A 218 22.47 -5.22 10.19
N GLY A 219 21.18 -4.91 10.01
CA GLY A 219 20.08 -5.59 10.70
C GLY A 219 20.06 -7.08 10.34
N LEU A 220 20.23 -7.37 9.05
CA LEU A 220 20.36 -8.74 8.56
C LEU A 220 21.65 -9.42 9.04
N GLU A 221 22.77 -8.68 9.10
CA GLU A 221 24.03 -9.21 9.65
C GLU A 221 23.89 -9.54 11.15
N ARG A 222 23.12 -8.77 11.91
CA ARG A 222 22.86 -9.07 13.33
C ARG A 222 21.92 -10.25 13.53
N LEU A 223 20.92 -10.41 12.65
CA LEU A 223 19.96 -11.51 12.73
C LEU A 223 20.57 -12.85 12.26
N LEU A 224 21.25 -12.83 11.11
CA LEU A 224 21.76 -14.04 10.48
C LEU A 224 23.26 -14.23 10.70
N GLY A 225 24.01 -13.21 11.07
CA GLY A 225 25.47 -13.20 10.97
C GLY A 225 25.93 -12.79 9.56
N ARG A 226 27.06 -12.07 9.50
CA ARG A 226 27.63 -11.50 8.27
C ARG A 226 27.72 -12.49 7.11
N THR A 227 28.26 -13.69 7.36
CA THR A 227 28.47 -14.68 6.29
C THR A 227 27.16 -15.23 5.72
N ARG A 228 26.14 -15.46 6.56
CA ARG A 228 24.82 -15.94 6.08
C ARG A 228 24.06 -14.85 5.34
N ALA A 229 24.14 -13.60 5.81
CA ALA A 229 23.59 -12.46 5.11
C ALA A 229 24.22 -12.33 3.70
N ALA A 230 25.55 -12.39 3.60
CA ALA A 230 26.25 -12.31 2.32
C ALA A 230 25.90 -13.47 1.37
N VAL A 231 25.82 -14.70 1.87
CA VAL A 231 25.39 -15.87 1.07
C VAL A 231 23.95 -15.72 0.59
N LEU A 232 23.04 -15.24 1.45
CA LEU A 232 21.64 -15.02 1.09
C LEU A 232 21.50 -13.93 0.02
N THR A 233 22.23 -12.81 0.16
CA THR A 233 22.29 -11.73 -0.84
C THR A 233 22.77 -12.26 -2.19
N GLU A 234 23.79 -13.09 -2.20
CA GLU A 234 24.37 -13.65 -3.43
C GLU A 234 23.39 -14.56 -4.18
N VAL A 235 22.70 -15.47 -3.47
CA VAL A 235 21.72 -16.39 -4.09
C VAL A 235 20.38 -15.74 -4.41
N ALA A 236 20.15 -14.51 -3.96
CA ALA A 236 18.99 -13.68 -4.32
C ALA A 236 19.20 -12.91 -5.64
N GLY A 237 20.38 -13.03 -6.26
CA GLY A 237 20.63 -12.50 -7.60
C GLY A 237 19.68 -13.05 -8.66
N ARG A 238 19.69 -12.42 -9.85
CA ARG A 238 18.74 -12.72 -10.95
C ARG A 238 18.86 -14.13 -11.54
N SER A 239 19.95 -14.84 -11.27
CA SER A 239 20.20 -16.20 -11.79
C SER A 239 20.55 -17.15 -10.67
N ALA A 240 20.11 -18.40 -10.80
CA ALA A 240 20.48 -19.46 -9.86
C ALA A 240 22.00 -19.68 -9.85
N ARG A 241 22.55 -19.98 -8.66
CA ARG A 241 24.00 -20.07 -8.43
C ARG A 241 24.39 -21.44 -7.91
N THR A 242 25.50 -21.98 -8.39
CA THR A 242 26.14 -23.16 -7.81
C THR A 242 26.84 -22.81 -6.48
N THR A 243 27.08 -23.80 -5.63
CA THR A 243 27.81 -23.60 -4.36
C THR A 243 29.20 -22.98 -4.58
N SER A 244 29.89 -23.33 -5.66
CA SER A 244 31.22 -22.81 -5.98
C SER A 244 31.21 -21.37 -6.47
N GLU A 245 30.17 -20.97 -7.21
CA GLU A 245 29.96 -19.56 -7.57
C GLU A 245 29.68 -18.70 -6.34
N VAL A 246 28.83 -19.18 -5.42
CA VAL A 246 28.54 -18.50 -4.15
C VAL A 246 29.81 -18.36 -3.31
N ALA A 247 30.58 -19.45 -3.15
CA ALA A 247 31.83 -19.44 -2.40
C ALA A 247 32.82 -18.39 -2.94
N ARG A 248 32.97 -18.32 -4.27
CA ARG A 248 33.84 -17.35 -4.94
C ARG A 248 33.35 -15.92 -4.75
N ALA A 249 32.05 -15.67 -4.92
CA ALA A 249 31.47 -14.33 -4.83
C ALA A 249 31.54 -13.77 -3.41
N VAL A 250 31.28 -14.60 -2.40
CA VAL A 250 31.32 -14.21 -0.99
C VAL A 250 32.75 -14.22 -0.43
N GLY A 251 33.70 -14.90 -1.09
CA GLY A 251 35.09 -14.99 -0.63
C GLY A 251 35.29 -15.97 0.53
N ILE A 252 34.54 -17.07 0.55
CA ILE A 252 34.62 -18.11 1.58
C ILE A 252 34.98 -19.48 1.00
N ALA A 253 35.49 -20.38 1.84
CA ALA A 253 35.79 -21.75 1.42
C ALA A 253 34.53 -22.51 0.97
N LEU A 254 34.68 -23.39 -0.02
CA LEU A 254 33.56 -24.18 -0.57
C LEU A 254 32.79 -24.99 0.49
N PRO A 255 33.44 -25.66 1.48
CA PRO A 255 32.71 -26.34 2.55
C PRO A 255 31.90 -25.36 3.42
N SER A 256 32.44 -24.18 3.70
CA SER A 256 31.75 -23.14 4.45
C SER A 256 30.53 -22.62 3.69
N ALA A 257 30.63 -22.40 2.38
CA ALA A 257 29.49 -22.02 1.55
C ALA A 257 28.40 -23.10 1.55
N SER A 258 28.79 -24.37 1.37
CA SER A 258 27.86 -25.50 1.43
C SER A 258 27.11 -25.57 2.76
N TYR A 259 27.83 -25.39 3.88
CA TYR A 259 27.25 -25.35 5.22
C TYR A 259 26.24 -24.20 5.38
N GLN A 260 26.62 -22.96 5.02
CA GLN A 260 25.70 -21.82 5.16
C GLN A 260 24.47 -21.96 4.27
N ILE A 261 24.62 -22.47 3.04
CA ILE A 261 23.49 -22.76 2.15
C ILE A 261 22.59 -23.84 2.73
N GLY A 262 23.15 -24.86 3.39
CA GLY A 262 22.39 -25.86 4.15
C GLY A 262 21.53 -25.21 5.23
N VAL A 263 22.15 -24.43 6.12
CA VAL A 263 21.43 -23.73 7.21
C VAL A 263 20.33 -22.81 6.67
N LEU A 264 20.61 -22.04 5.62
CA LEU A 264 19.62 -21.14 5.01
C LEU A 264 18.48 -21.90 4.31
N ARG A 265 18.77 -23.10 3.78
CA ARG A 265 17.77 -23.98 3.18
C ARG A 265 16.87 -24.61 4.24
N ASP A 266 17.46 -25.07 5.34
CA ASP A 266 16.72 -25.65 6.47
C ASP A 266 15.80 -24.59 7.12
N GLY A 267 16.22 -23.32 7.11
CA GLY A 267 15.39 -22.17 7.50
C GLY A 267 14.41 -21.69 6.43
N GLY A 268 14.30 -22.36 5.28
CA GLY A 268 13.36 -22.01 4.20
C GLY A 268 13.71 -20.73 3.42
N LEU A 269 14.91 -20.16 3.61
CA LEU A 269 15.36 -18.94 2.94
C LEU A 269 15.98 -19.21 1.56
N VAL A 270 16.45 -20.43 1.32
CA VAL A 270 17.06 -20.88 0.06
C VAL A 270 16.39 -22.16 -0.42
N ALA A 271 16.06 -22.22 -1.71
CA ALA A 271 15.69 -23.44 -2.40
C ALA A 271 16.88 -23.95 -3.22
N SER A 272 16.97 -25.27 -3.38
CA SER A 272 18.00 -25.93 -4.18
C SER A 272 17.36 -26.88 -5.18
N HIS A 273 17.81 -26.83 -6.43
CA HIS A 273 17.37 -27.74 -7.48
C HIS A 273 18.59 -28.30 -8.23
N ARG A 274 18.51 -29.57 -8.63
CA ARG A 274 19.58 -30.22 -9.37
C ARG A 274 19.34 -30.06 -10.86
N ASP A 275 20.28 -29.41 -11.55
CA ASP A 275 20.30 -29.27 -13.00
C ASP A 275 21.49 -30.04 -13.56
N GLY A 276 21.20 -31.24 -14.08
CA GLY A 276 22.21 -32.19 -14.54
C GLY A 276 23.24 -32.54 -13.45
N LYS A 277 24.50 -32.16 -13.69
CA LYS A 277 25.63 -32.41 -12.77
C LYS A 277 25.76 -31.35 -11.68
N TYR A 278 24.99 -30.26 -11.74
CA TYR A 278 25.11 -29.12 -10.84
C TYR A 278 23.92 -29.05 -9.88
N VAL A 279 24.16 -28.50 -8.69
CA VAL A 279 23.10 -28.08 -7.78
C VAL A 279 23.06 -26.56 -7.81
N LEU A 280 21.90 -26.03 -8.14
CA LEU A 280 21.63 -24.60 -8.24
C LEU A 280 20.82 -24.15 -7.03
N HIS A 281 21.20 -23.01 -6.48
CA HIS A 281 20.60 -22.40 -5.31
C HIS A 281 19.98 -21.06 -5.68
N MET A 282 18.78 -20.81 -5.16
CA MET A 282 18.06 -19.55 -5.30
C MET A 282 17.44 -19.15 -3.98
N ALA A 283 17.41 -17.85 -3.68
CA ALA A 283 16.62 -17.36 -2.56
C ALA A 283 15.12 -17.67 -2.79
N THR A 284 14.43 -18.11 -1.73
CA THR A 284 12.98 -18.23 -1.76
C THR A 284 12.33 -16.86 -1.71
N SER A 285 11.01 -16.80 -1.91
CA SER A 285 10.27 -15.54 -1.70
C SER A 285 10.45 -14.98 -0.29
N LEU A 286 10.60 -15.84 0.72
CA LEU A 286 10.91 -15.44 2.10
C LEU A 286 12.32 -14.84 2.20
N GLY A 287 13.32 -15.48 1.59
CA GLY A 287 14.70 -14.98 1.56
C GLY A 287 14.81 -13.60 0.89
N VAL A 288 14.14 -13.41 -0.25
CA VAL A 288 14.10 -12.11 -0.95
C VAL A 288 13.41 -11.02 -0.13
N ARG A 289 12.29 -11.34 0.52
CA ARG A 289 11.60 -10.37 1.40
C ARG A 289 12.46 -9.97 2.60
N LEU A 290 13.21 -10.91 3.17
CA LEU A 290 14.10 -10.65 4.30
C LEU A 290 15.24 -9.70 3.92
N LEU A 291 15.79 -9.81 2.70
CA LEU A 291 16.77 -8.87 2.16
C LEU A 291 16.16 -7.48 1.88
N GLY A 292 14.94 -7.43 1.36
CA GLY A 292 14.21 -6.19 1.11
C GLY A 292 13.81 -5.43 2.39
N ALA A 293 13.77 -6.11 3.53
CA ALA A 293 13.57 -5.49 4.84
C ALA A 293 14.81 -4.73 5.34
N ASP A 294 16.01 -5.08 4.86
CA ASP A 294 17.29 -4.40 5.15
C ASP A 294 17.59 -3.31 4.09
N ALA A 295 17.18 -3.55 2.83
CA ALA A 295 17.29 -2.59 1.73
C ALA A 295 16.13 -1.57 1.73
N GLY A 296 16.07 -0.72 2.76
CA GLY A 296 15.27 0.50 2.73
C GLY A 296 15.86 1.54 1.76
N GLN A 297 15.91 1.26 0.45
CA GLN A 297 16.19 2.21 -0.64
C GLN A 297 16.16 1.54 -2.03
N GLY A 298 15.44 2.15 -2.98
CA GLY A 298 15.81 2.11 -4.39
C GLY A 298 15.10 1.12 -5.32
N ARG A 299 14.01 1.60 -5.95
CA ARG A 299 13.58 1.31 -7.33
C ARG A 299 13.33 -0.17 -7.72
N ILE A 300 12.05 -0.54 -7.76
CA ILE A 300 11.60 -1.73 -8.50
C ILE A 300 11.56 -1.34 -10.01
N PRO A 301 12.23 -2.08 -10.91
CA PRO A 301 12.06 -1.92 -12.35
C PRO A 301 10.70 -2.47 -12.80
N SER A 302 10.00 -1.72 -13.66
CA SER A 302 8.76 -2.15 -14.31
C SER A 302 8.94 -3.44 -15.11
N PRO A 303 7.95 -4.35 -15.12
CA PRO A 303 7.98 -5.50 -16.00
C PRO A 303 7.68 -5.09 -17.45
N PHE A 304 8.62 -5.45 -18.33
CA PHE A 304 8.43 -5.81 -19.74
C PHE A 304 7.29 -5.15 -20.55
N THR A 305 7.64 -4.14 -21.36
CA THR A 305 6.90 -3.84 -22.58
C THR A 305 7.45 -4.74 -23.70
N GLY A 306 6.71 -5.82 -24.01
CA GLY A 306 6.97 -6.63 -25.18
C GLY A 306 6.57 -5.86 -26.44
N GLY A 307 7.53 -5.54 -27.29
CA GLY A 307 7.28 -5.05 -28.63
C GLY A 307 6.63 -6.14 -29.49
N GLN A 308 5.48 -5.85 -30.05
CA GLN A 308 5.01 -6.52 -31.26
C GLN A 308 5.61 -5.80 -32.46
N GLY A 309 6.56 -6.45 -33.12
CA GLY A 309 6.85 -6.19 -34.52
C GLY A 309 6.16 -7.27 -35.36
N ARG A 310 5.19 -6.85 -36.17
CA ARG A 310 5.06 -7.17 -37.58
C ARG A 310 4.24 -6.08 -38.25
#